data_AF-A0A8H6BE44-F1
#
_entry.id   AF-A0A8H6BE44-F1
#
_cell.length_a   1.000
_cell.length_b   1.000
_cell.length_c   1.000
_cell.angle_alpha   90.00
_cell.angle_beta   90.00
_cell.angle_gamma   90.00
#
_symmetry.space_group_name_H-M   'P 1'
#
loop_
_entity.id
_entity.type
_entity.pdbx_description
1 polymer ?
#
loop_
_entity_poly.entity_id
_entity_poly.type
_entity_poly.pdbx_seq_one_letter_code
_entity_poly.pdbx_strand_id
1 'polypeptide(L)'
;MSPKYIISPLFVSDVLGTLDICHRITDFDAVKPDINVYQLGHLIRFDKDRKAKSLFANPKLGSVHAIQNLIDNSSNTLFNGFNFNVSADTNGVQTISEILKMFGAKSCKTVDNKAKSFIKCGEESPHDGAYILMCTPKEKALMKHFKNTISKDGKKPKYLIAQWNWAVWCVFNTLLEKDKYIIENHL
;
A
#
# COMPACT_ATOMS: atom_id res chain seq x y z
N MET A 1 -21.11 11.86 8.86
CA MET A 1 -20.47 12.83 7.96
C MET A 1 -19.44 12.07 7.13
N SER A 2 -19.59 12.01 5.80
CA SER A 2 -18.62 11.33 4.93
C SER A 2 -17.25 12.02 5.04
N PRO A 3 -16.13 11.28 5.11
CA PRO A 3 -14.85 11.91 5.30
C PRO A 3 -14.41 12.53 3.97
N LYS A 4 -14.66 13.84 3.81
CA LYS A 4 -14.10 14.68 2.74
C LYS A 4 -12.56 14.74 2.74
N TYR A 5 -11.91 13.96 3.61
CA TYR A 5 -10.46 13.86 3.80
C TYR A 5 -9.80 12.67 3.10
N ILE A 6 -10.56 11.74 2.52
CA ILE A 6 -9.99 10.46 2.06
C ILE A 6 -9.07 10.61 0.83
N ILE A 7 -9.21 11.68 0.06
CA ILE A 7 -8.24 12.04 -0.98
C ILE A 7 -7.89 13.51 -0.82
N SER A 8 -7.31 13.84 0.32
CA SER A 8 -6.55 15.07 0.37
C SER A 8 -5.45 15.01 -0.70
N PRO A 9 -5.10 16.12 -1.37
CA PRO A 9 -3.86 16.22 -2.13
C PRO A 9 -2.63 15.79 -1.31
N LEU A 10 -2.72 15.87 0.03
CA LEU A 10 -1.79 15.21 0.97
C LEU A 10 -1.68 13.72 0.67
N PHE A 11 -2.77 12.96 0.63
CA PHE A 11 -2.75 11.52 0.37
C PHE A 11 -2.05 11.16 -0.96
N VAL A 12 -2.36 11.88 -2.04
CA VAL A 12 -1.71 11.61 -3.33
C VAL A 12 -0.24 12.03 -3.29
N SER A 13 0.10 13.15 -2.66
CA SER A 13 1.48 13.58 -2.47
C SER A 13 2.27 12.68 -1.53
N ASP A 14 1.62 12.08 -0.53
CA ASP A 14 2.19 11.17 0.46
C ASP A 14 2.46 9.81 -0.18
N VAL A 15 1.51 9.31 -0.98
CA VAL A 15 1.74 8.15 -1.83
C VAL A 15 2.87 8.44 -2.82
N LEU A 16 2.84 9.56 -3.54
CA LEU A 16 3.91 9.90 -4.50
C LEU A 16 5.28 10.11 -3.83
N GLY A 17 5.31 10.66 -2.61
CA GLY A 17 6.52 10.90 -1.82
C GLY A 17 7.09 9.63 -1.16
N THR A 18 6.30 8.55 -1.08
CA THR A 18 6.75 7.21 -0.63
C THR A 18 7.23 6.33 -1.79
N LEU A 19 7.03 6.75 -3.04
CA LEU A 19 7.56 6.07 -4.22
C LEU A 19 9.02 6.49 -4.46
N ASP A 20 9.92 5.52 -4.69
CA ASP A 20 11.36 5.70 -4.99
C ASP A 20 11.66 6.45 -6.32
N ILE A 21 10.72 7.24 -6.82
CA ILE A 21 10.70 7.78 -8.18
C ILE A 21 10.68 9.32 -8.18
N CYS A 22 10.47 9.99 -7.03
CA CYS A 22 10.44 11.45 -6.89
C CYS A 22 11.28 11.96 -5.71
N HIS A 23 11.90 13.13 -5.85
CA HIS A 23 12.67 13.80 -4.79
C HIS A 23 11.76 14.18 -3.60
N ARG A 24 12.24 13.95 -2.37
CA ARG A 24 11.55 14.31 -1.11
C ARG A 24 11.09 15.77 -1.13
N ILE A 25 9.79 15.99 -0.97
CA ILE A 25 9.23 17.31 -0.68
C ILE A 25 9.47 17.57 0.81
N THR A 26 10.47 18.39 1.14
CA THR A 26 10.90 18.66 2.52
C THR A 26 10.13 19.78 3.21
N ASP A 27 9.23 20.47 2.50
CA ASP A 27 8.42 21.55 3.08
C ASP A 27 7.00 21.50 2.51
N PHE A 28 6.12 20.81 3.23
CA PHE A 28 4.79 20.43 2.74
C PHE A 28 3.76 21.56 2.90
N ASP A 29 3.89 22.36 3.97
CA ASP A 29 2.94 23.45 4.26
C ASP A 29 3.09 24.64 3.29
N ALA A 30 4.29 24.85 2.74
CA ALA A 30 4.54 25.88 1.72
C ALA A 30 3.96 25.54 0.34
N VAL A 31 3.64 24.27 0.08
CA VAL A 31 3.26 23.74 -1.25
C VAL A 31 1.86 23.12 -1.22
N LYS A 32 0.95 23.67 -0.40
CA LYS A 32 -0.44 23.23 -0.31
C LYS A 32 -1.37 24.10 -1.20
N PRO A 33 -1.56 23.79 -2.49
CA PRO A 33 -2.67 24.34 -3.25
C PRO A 33 -4.01 23.92 -2.65
N ASP A 34 -4.99 24.82 -2.81
CA ASP A 34 -6.40 24.54 -2.57
C ASP A 34 -6.84 23.31 -3.37
N ILE A 35 -7.66 22.43 -2.77
CA ILE A 35 -8.10 21.16 -3.37
C ILE A 35 -8.82 21.36 -4.71
N ASN A 36 -9.42 22.54 -4.92
CA ASN A 36 -10.06 22.92 -6.18
C ASN A 36 -9.06 23.22 -7.31
N VAL A 37 -7.77 23.33 -7.00
CA VAL A 37 -6.66 23.55 -7.95
C VAL A 37 -6.02 22.22 -8.36
N TYR A 38 -6.22 21.15 -7.59
CA TYR A 38 -5.74 19.81 -7.90
C TYR A 38 -6.63 19.14 -8.95
N GLN A 39 -6.53 19.61 -10.19
CA GLN A 39 -6.87 18.80 -11.35
C GLN A 39 -5.83 17.68 -11.50
N LEU A 40 -5.87 16.67 -10.64
CA LEU A 40 -4.89 15.56 -10.62
C LEU A 40 -4.80 14.84 -11.98
N GLY A 41 -5.90 14.77 -12.74
CA GLY A 41 -5.92 14.28 -14.12
C GLY A 41 -5.11 15.12 -15.12
N HIS A 42 -4.81 16.38 -14.79
CA HIS A 42 -3.96 17.29 -15.57
C HIS A 42 -2.50 17.33 -15.08
N LEU A 43 -2.25 16.98 -13.81
CA LEU A 43 -0.91 16.93 -13.21
C LEU A 43 -0.20 15.59 -13.48
N ILE A 44 -0.94 14.46 -13.45
CA ILE A 44 -0.40 13.16 -13.84
C ILE A 44 -0.75 12.93 -15.31
N ARG A 45 0.19 13.22 -16.19
CA ARG A 45 0.11 12.89 -17.62
C ARG A 45 0.25 11.38 -17.82
N PHE A 46 -0.83 10.62 -17.56
CA PHE A 46 -0.86 9.16 -17.74
C PHE A 46 -0.50 8.71 -19.17
N ASP A 47 -0.72 9.59 -20.15
CA ASP A 47 -0.31 9.43 -21.55
C ASP A 47 1.22 9.47 -21.74
N LYS A 48 1.95 10.22 -20.91
CA LYS A 48 3.41 10.41 -21.03
C LYS A 48 4.22 9.63 -19.99
N ASP A 49 3.65 9.36 -18.83
CA ASP A 49 4.33 8.62 -17.76
C ASP A 49 3.83 7.16 -17.67
N ARG A 50 4.56 6.27 -18.37
CA ARG A 50 4.26 4.83 -18.38
C ARG A 50 4.32 4.20 -16.99
N LYS A 51 5.17 4.70 -16.09
CA LYS A 51 5.33 4.15 -14.73
C LYS A 51 4.13 4.54 -13.88
N ALA A 52 3.74 5.81 -13.87
CA ALA A 52 2.54 6.27 -13.17
C ALA A 52 1.27 5.57 -13.71
N LYS A 53 1.14 5.44 -15.03
CA LYS A 53 0.01 4.69 -15.63
C LYS A 53 -0.03 3.23 -15.17
N SER A 54 1.12 2.55 -15.06
CA SER A 54 1.17 1.16 -14.59
C SER A 54 0.76 1.00 -13.11
N LEU A 55 1.08 1.99 -12.28
CA LEU A 55 0.82 2.02 -10.84
C LEU A 55 -0.63 2.37 -10.50
N PHE A 56 -1.23 3.29 -11.25
CA PHE A 56 -2.51 3.89 -10.87
C PHE A 56 -3.70 3.48 -11.75
N ALA A 57 -3.48 2.96 -12.97
CA ALA A 57 -4.58 2.60 -13.86
C ALA A 57 -4.63 1.08 -14.09
N ASN A 58 -5.67 0.40 -13.58
CA ASN A 58 -6.03 -0.91 -14.10
C ASN A 58 -6.41 -0.76 -15.59
N PRO A 59 -5.77 -1.53 -16.51
CA PRO A 59 -6.08 -1.47 -17.94
C PRO A 59 -7.56 -1.66 -18.27
N LYS A 60 -8.30 -2.37 -17.40
CA LYS A 60 -9.74 -2.62 -17.56
C LYS A 60 -10.64 -1.48 -17.10
N LEU A 61 -10.16 -0.60 -16.22
CA LEU A 61 -10.95 0.50 -15.63
C LEU A 61 -10.65 1.85 -16.30
N GLY A 62 -9.44 2.06 -16.83
CA GLY A 62 -9.04 3.31 -17.47
C GLY A 62 -8.69 4.42 -16.48
N SER A 63 -7.92 5.42 -16.92
CA SER A 63 -7.31 6.46 -16.06
C SER A 63 -8.33 7.38 -15.37
N VAL A 64 -9.48 7.61 -15.99
CA VAL A 64 -10.56 8.45 -15.43
C VAL A 64 -11.27 7.76 -14.27
N HIS A 65 -11.36 6.42 -14.30
CA HIS A 65 -12.08 5.67 -13.27
C HIS A 65 -11.24 5.36 -12.03
N ALA A 66 -9.90 5.40 -12.09
CA ALA A 66 -9.09 5.15 -10.90
C ALA A 66 -9.34 6.18 -9.79
N ILE A 67 -9.36 7.46 -10.15
CA ILE A 67 -9.65 8.55 -9.20
C ILE A 67 -11.11 8.52 -8.78
N GLN A 68 -12.04 8.34 -9.72
CA GLN A 68 -13.47 8.26 -9.41
C GLN A 68 -13.80 7.07 -8.50
N ASN A 69 -13.23 5.89 -8.77
CA ASN A 69 -13.40 4.71 -7.92
C ASN A 69 -12.85 4.96 -6.51
N LEU A 70 -11.72 5.69 -6.39
CA LEU A 70 -11.18 6.03 -5.08
C LEU A 70 -12.09 6.99 -4.30
N ILE A 71 -12.74 7.92 -5.00
CA ILE A 71 -13.73 8.83 -4.41
C ILE A 71 -14.97 8.05 -3.97
N ASP A 72 -15.50 7.20 -4.85
CA ASP A 72 -16.74 6.45 -4.64
C ASP A 72 -16.58 5.37 -3.56
N ASN A 73 -15.39 4.79 -3.45
CA ASN A 73 -15.04 3.77 -2.45
C ASN A 73 -14.11 4.34 -1.37
N SER A 74 -14.21 5.64 -1.11
CA SER A 74 -13.35 6.32 -0.14
C SER A 74 -13.56 5.77 1.29
N SER A 75 -14.78 5.36 1.65
CA SER A 75 -15.07 4.69 2.92
C SER A 75 -14.80 3.17 2.91
N ASN A 76 -14.06 2.66 1.92
CA ASN A 76 -13.84 1.23 1.76
C ASN A 76 -12.88 0.70 2.82
N THR A 77 -13.33 -0.34 3.52
CA THR A 77 -12.52 -1.13 4.44
C THR A 77 -11.78 -2.21 3.65
N LEU A 78 -11.07 -1.81 2.59
CA LEU A 78 -10.41 -2.71 1.64
C LEU A 78 -9.48 -3.69 2.35
N PHE A 79 -8.84 -3.22 3.41
CA PHE A 79 -7.93 -3.99 4.25
C PHE A 79 -8.56 -4.39 5.59
N ASN A 80 -9.88 -4.51 5.68
CA ASN A 80 -10.56 -4.92 6.91
C ASN A 80 -10.02 -6.25 7.43
N GLY A 81 -9.64 -6.30 8.70
CA GLY A 81 -9.05 -7.49 9.33
C GLY A 81 -7.60 -7.80 8.93
N PHE A 82 -7.02 -7.07 7.97
CA PHE A 82 -5.63 -7.25 7.58
C PHE A 82 -4.69 -6.71 8.65
N ASN A 83 -3.58 -7.43 8.83
CA ASN A 83 -2.44 -7.00 9.63
C ASN A 83 -1.19 -7.04 8.75
N PHE A 84 -0.50 -5.91 8.65
CA PHE A 84 0.67 -5.76 7.80
C PHE A 84 1.95 -5.76 8.63
N ASN A 85 2.98 -6.44 8.13
CA ASN A 85 4.35 -6.29 8.58
C ASN A 85 5.07 -5.45 7.52
N VAL A 86 5.49 -4.23 7.85
CA VAL A 86 6.10 -3.30 6.88
C VAL A 86 7.58 -3.19 7.17
N SER A 87 8.43 -3.36 6.15
CA SER A 87 9.88 -3.24 6.34
C SER A 87 10.27 -1.84 6.84
N ALA A 88 11.14 -1.79 7.84
CA ALA A 88 11.75 -0.57 8.36
C ALA A 88 12.57 0.18 7.31
N ASP A 89 13.10 -0.53 6.31
CA ASP A 89 13.89 0.04 5.22
C ASP A 89 13.01 0.62 4.09
N THR A 90 11.68 0.50 4.21
CA THR A 90 10.75 1.13 3.26
C THR A 90 10.67 2.63 3.53
N ASN A 91 10.91 3.43 2.48
CA ASN A 91 10.81 4.88 2.56
C ASN A 91 9.40 5.31 3.01
N GLY A 92 9.34 6.11 4.08
CA GLY A 92 8.08 6.62 4.63
C GLY A 92 7.21 5.56 5.31
N VAL A 93 7.81 4.58 5.99
CA VAL A 93 7.12 3.49 6.71
C VAL A 93 5.97 3.96 7.63
N GLN A 94 6.09 5.12 8.28
CA GLN A 94 5.03 5.70 9.11
C GLN A 94 3.82 6.09 8.26
N THR A 95 4.05 6.88 7.21
CA THR A 95 3.03 7.29 6.23
C THR A 95 2.35 6.08 5.57
N ILE A 96 3.11 5.07 5.18
CA ILE A 96 2.57 3.81 4.63
C ILE A 96 1.62 3.13 5.62
N SER A 97 2.02 3.05 6.87
CA SER A 97 1.22 2.41 7.93
C SER A 97 -0.07 3.18 8.20
N GLU A 98 -0.03 4.51 8.16
CA GLU A 98 -1.21 5.36 8.32
C GLU A 98 -2.18 5.19 7.16
N ILE A 99 -1.67 5.17 5.91
CA ILE A 99 -2.48 4.90 4.73
C ILE A 99 -3.18 3.55 4.84
N LEU A 100 -2.46 2.48 5.15
CA LEU A 100 -3.06 1.14 5.28
C LEU A 100 -4.19 1.11 6.32
N LYS A 101 -3.99 1.79 7.46
CA LYS A 101 -5.02 1.91 8.52
C LYS A 101 -6.23 2.74 8.07
N MET A 102 -6.03 3.81 7.29
CA MET A 102 -7.14 4.60 6.73
C MET A 102 -8.05 3.74 5.84
N PHE A 103 -7.50 2.73 5.16
CA PHE A 103 -8.23 1.76 4.34
C PHE A 103 -8.67 0.50 5.11
N GLY A 104 -8.69 0.57 6.45
CA GLY A 104 -9.28 -0.45 7.31
C GLY A 104 -8.31 -1.51 7.85
N ALA A 105 -6.99 -1.39 7.63
CA ALA A 105 -6.04 -2.30 8.25
C ALA A 105 -6.08 -2.19 9.77
N LYS A 106 -6.14 -3.33 10.46
CA LYS A 106 -6.26 -3.39 11.92
C LYS A 106 -4.93 -3.06 12.60
N SER A 107 -3.82 -3.50 12.03
CA SER A 107 -2.49 -3.21 12.56
C SER A 107 -1.43 -3.17 11.46
N CYS A 108 -0.43 -2.33 11.67
CA CYS A 108 0.78 -2.25 10.85
C CYS A 108 1.97 -2.29 11.81
N LYS A 109 2.81 -3.32 11.69
CA LYS A 109 4.01 -3.51 12.50
C LYS A 109 5.23 -3.26 11.64
N THR A 110 6.08 -2.33 12.05
CA THR A 110 7.39 -2.14 11.44
C THR A 110 8.32 -3.30 11.82
N VAL A 111 9.00 -3.89 10.83
CA VAL A 111 9.86 -5.08 11.00
C VAL A 111 11.18 -4.92 10.25
N ASP A 112 12.22 -5.57 10.76
CA ASP A 112 13.54 -5.66 10.14
C ASP A 112 14.06 -7.11 10.18
N ASN A 113 15.32 -7.32 9.76
CA ASN A 113 15.96 -8.64 9.78
C ASN A 113 16.27 -9.18 11.20
N LYS A 114 15.94 -8.43 12.25
CA LYS A 114 16.06 -8.81 13.67
C LYS A 114 14.72 -8.96 14.37
N ALA A 115 13.60 -8.75 13.65
CA ALA A 115 12.27 -8.82 14.22
C ALA A 115 12.01 -10.18 14.89
N LYS A 116 11.62 -10.17 16.16
CA LYS A 116 11.38 -11.41 16.93
C LYS A 116 10.10 -12.14 16.51
N SER A 117 9.13 -11.42 15.98
CA SER A 117 7.83 -11.96 15.60
C SER A 117 7.18 -11.13 14.50
N PHE A 118 6.26 -11.75 13.78
CA PHE A 118 5.42 -11.12 12.76
C PHE A 118 3.95 -11.28 13.16
N ILE A 119 3.11 -10.32 12.78
CA ILE A 119 1.68 -10.34 13.08
C ILE A 119 0.90 -11.00 11.93
N LYS A 120 -0.08 -11.84 12.29
CA LYS A 120 -1.03 -12.50 11.36
C LYS A 120 -2.27 -11.64 11.19
N CYS A 121 -2.94 -11.75 10.06
CA CYS A 121 -4.30 -11.24 9.87
C CYS A 121 -5.28 -11.94 10.83
N GLY A 122 -6.36 -11.24 11.20
CA GLY A 122 -7.41 -11.80 12.05
C GLY A 122 -8.59 -12.36 11.24
N GLU A 123 -9.57 -12.92 11.96
CA GLU A 123 -10.74 -13.65 11.40
C GLU A 123 -11.62 -12.81 10.47
N GLU A 124 -11.58 -11.48 10.60
CA GLU A 124 -12.31 -10.55 9.74
C GLU A 124 -11.67 -10.37 8.35
N SER A 125 -10.46 -10.90 8.15
CA SER A 125 -9.73 -10.84 6.88
C SER A 125 -10.14 -11.99 5.95
N PRO A 126 -10.26 -11.77 4.63
CA PRO A 126 -10.32 -12.84 3.64
C PRO A 126 -9.07 -13.74 3.65
N HIS A 127 -8.00 -13.32 4.33
CA HIS A 127 -6.75 -14.04 4.53
C HIS A 127 -6.49 -14.33 6.01
N ASP A 128 -7.51 -14.77 6.75
CA ASP A 128 -7.38 -15.15 8.16
C ASP A 128 -6.18 -16.10 8.41
N GLY A 129 -5.45 -15.79 9.49
CA GLY A 129 -4.23 -16.51 9.89
C GLY A 129 -3.02 -16.29 8.98
N ALA A 130 -3.13 -15.55 7.87
CA ALA A 130 -2.02 -15.30 6.97
C ALA A 130 -1.12 -14.15 7.44
N TYR A 131 0.16 -14.24 7.12
CA TYR A 131 1.12 -13.16 7.33
C TYR A 131 1.30 -12.34 6.06
N ILE A 132 1.24 -11.02 6.17
CA ILE A 132 1.50 -10.13 5.03
C ILE A 132 2.76 -9.32 5.33
N LEU A 133 3.77 -9.46 4.48
CA LEU A 133 5.02 -8.71 4.53
C LEU A 133 5.07 -7.73 3.35
N MET A 134 5.23 -6.45 3.67
CA MET A 134 5.49 -5.38 2.71
C MET A 134 6.98 -5.07 2.70
N CYS A 135 7.67 -5.38 1.61
CA CYS A 135 9.10 -5.11 1.44
C CYS A 135 9.49 -4.97 -0.05
N THR A 136 10.73 -4.58 -0.30
CA THR A 136 11.30 -4.49 -1.64
C THR A 136 11.94 -5.82 -2.07
N PRO A 137 12.03 -6.13 -3.38
CA PRO A 137 12.65 -7.37 -3.87
C PRO A 137 14.15 -7.49 -3.53
N LYS A 138 14.80 -6.38 -3.14
CA LYS A 138 16.22 -6.35 -2.76
C LYS A 138 16.45 -6.89 -1.36
N GLU A 139 15.43 -6.92 -0.50
CA GLU A 139 15.53 -7.29 0.92
C GLU A 139 15.49 -8.81 1.15
N LYS A 140 16.38 -9.55 0.46
CA LYS A 140 16.45 -11.01 0.54
C LYS A 140 16.68 -11.53 1.96
N ALA A 141 17.44 -10.80 2.77
CA ALA A 141 17.70 -11.17 4.16
C ALA A 141 16.43 -11.10 5.02
N LEU A 142 15.63 -10.03 4.88
CA LEU A 142 14.36 -9.88 5.57
C LEU A 142 13.36 -10.96 5.13
N MET A 143 13.22 -11.19 3.82
CA MET A 143 12.33 -12.24 3.29
C MET A 143 12.69 -13.64 3.81
N LYS A 144 13.99 -13.96 3.88
CA LYS A 144 14.46 -15.22 4.46
C LYS A 144 14.16 -15.31 5.96
N HIS A 145 14.45 -14.24 6.71
CA HIS A 145 14.18 -14.18 8.15
C HIS A 145 12.69 -14.32 8.47
N PHE A 146 11.85 -13.64 7.71
CA PHE A 146 10.39 -13.74 7.77
C PHE A 146 9.93 -15.19 7.62
N LYS A 147 10.30 -15.85 6.51
CA LYS A 147 9.92 -17.25 6.23
C LYS A 147 10.38 -18.21 7.32
N ASN A 148 11.62 -18.07 7.80
CA ASN A 148 12.17 -18.90 8.88
C ASN A 148 11.47 -18.66 10.22
N THR A 149 10.96 -17.46 10.46
CA THR A 149 10.25 -17.14 11.70
C THR A 149 8.85 -17.72 11.67
N ILE A 150 8.10 -17.49 10.58
CA ILE A 150 6.71 -17.97 10.46
C ILE A 150 6.61 -19.49 10.30
N SER A 151 7.65 -20.17 9.80
CA SER A 151 7.67 -21.63 9.70
C SER A 151 7.65 -22.33 11.07
N LYS A 152 7.92 -21.61 12.15
CA LYS A 152 7.82 -22.14 13.52
C LYS A 152 6.37 -22.26 13.98
N ASP A 153 5.45 -21.52 13.36
CA ASP A 153 4.03 -21.51 13.72
C ASP A 153 3.24 -22.65 13.06
N GLY A 154 3.81 -23.34 12.07
CA GLY A 154 3.15 -24.47 11.40
C GLY A 154 3.95 -25.00 10.21
N LYS A 155 3.63 -26.22 9.75
CA LYS A 155 4.35 -26.90 8.65
C LYS A 155 4.32 -26.13 7.31
N LYS A 156 3.24 -25.37 7.04
CA LYS A 156 3.06 -24.55 5.84
C LYS A 156 2.23 -23.31 6.18
N PRO A 157 2.85 -22.25 6.75
CA PRO A 157 2.12 -21.03 7.09
C PRO A 157 1.64 -20.34 5.81
N LYS A 158 0.45 -19.73 5.87
CA LYS A 158 -0.06 -18.88 4.79
C LYS A 158 0.63 -17.53 4.83
N TYR A 159 1.11 -17.03 3.70
CA TYR A 159 1.72 -15.72 3.65
C TYR A 159 1.68 -15.06 2.28
N LEU A 160 1.80 -13.74 2.28
CA LEU A 160 1.99 -12.90 1.11
C LEU A 160 3.20 -12.00 1.34
N ILE A 161 4.12 -11.97 0.39
CA ILE A 161 5.21 -10.99 0.32
C ILE A 161 4.94 -10.09 -0.87
N ALA A 162 4.72 -8.80 -0.64
CA ALA A 162 4.40 -7.84 -1.69
C ALA A 162 5.17 -6.53 -1.51
N GLN A 163 5.29 -5.78 -2.61
CA GLN A 163 5.85 -4.42 -2.58
C GLN A 163 4.80 -3.41 -2.14
N TRP A 164 5.22 -2.26 -1.62
CA TRP A 164 4.31 -1.13 -1.33
C TRP A 164 3.38 -0.79 -2.51
N ASN A 165 3.92 -0.85 -3.74
CA ASN A 165 3.16 -0.66 -4.97
C ASN A 165 1.94 -1.57 -5.12
N TRP A 166 1.93 -2.77 -4.53
CA TRP A 166 0.75 -3.63 -4.48
C TRP A 166 -0.38 -2.94 -3.72
N ALA A 167 -0.11 -2.45 -2.50
CA ALA A 167 -1.12 -1.79 -1.69
C ALA A 167 -1.59 -0.48 -2.33
N VAL A 168 -0.68 0.29 -2.93
CA VAL A 168 -1.03 1.48 -3.73
C VAL A 168 -1.97 1.09 -4.86
N TRP A 169 -1.62 0.09 -5.66
CA TRP A 169 -2.48 -0.35 -6.76
C TRP A 169 -3.84 -0.82 -6.24
N CYS A 170 -3.88 -1.60 -5.15
CA CYS A 170 -5.12 -2.08 -4.54
C CYS A 170 -6.01 -0.94 -4.07
N VAL A 171 -5.42 0.09 -3.44
CA VAL A 171 -6.13 1.29 -2.99
C VAL A 171 -6.67 2.06 -4.19
N PHE A 172 -5.84 2.34 -5.19
CA PHE A 172 -6.22 3.09 -6.40
C PHE A 172 -7.28 2.40 -7.26
N ASN A 173 -7.39 1.08 -7.18
CA ASN A 173 -8.37 0.30 -7.93
C ASN A 173 -9.45 -0.31 -7.05
N THR A 174 -9.42 -0.01 -5.75
CA THR A 174 -10.37 -0.47 -4.72
C THR A 174 -10.62 -1.98 -4.78
N LEU A 175 -9.56 -2.74 -5.09
CA LEU A 175 -9.61 -4.17 -5.39
C LEU A 175 -8.31 -4.82 -4.95
N LEU A 176 -8.39 -6.01 -4.34
CA LEU A 176 -7.21 -6.80 -4.02
C LEU A 176 -6.60 -7.43 -5.29
N GLU A 177 -5.41 -6.97 -5.65
CA GLU A 177 -4.61 -7.49 -6.76
C GLU A 177 -4.00 -8.85 -6.42
N LYS A 178 -4.00 -9.78 -7.37
CA LYS A 178 -3.59 -11.18 -7.17
C LYS A 178 -2.21 -11.50 -7.71
N ASP A 179 -1.69 -10.68 -8.62
CA ASP A 179 -0.44 -10.97 -9.34
C ASP A 179 0.55 -9.80 -9.32
N LYS A 180 0.09 -8.56 -9.58
CA LYS A 180 1.04 -7.44 -9.75
C LYS A 180 1.70 -7.03 -8.43
N TYR A 181 2.99 -6.72 -8.51
CA TYR A 181 3.81 -6.22 -7.39
C TYR A 181 3.96 -7.19 -6.21
N ILE A 182 3.44 -8.41 -6.34
CA ILE A 182 3.65 -9.51 -5.41
C ILE A 182 5.00 -10.15 -5.73
N ILE A 183 5.77 -10.43 -4.68
CA ILE A 183 7.07 -11.08 -4.75
C ILE A 183 6.89 -12.60 -4.57
N GLU A 184 6.12 -13.01 -3.56
CA GLU A 184 5.79 -14.42 -3.29
C GLU A 184 4.35 -14.51 -2.73
N ASN A 185 3.56 -15.48 -3.20
CA ASN A 185 2.18 -15.70 -2.75
C ASN A 185 1.97 -17.16 -2.31
N HIS A 186 1.58 -17.34 -1.06
CA HIS A 186 1.26 -18.63 -0.44
C HIS A 186 0.00 -18.52 0.43
N LEU A 187 -0.98 -17.71 0.00
CA LEU A 187 -2.27 -17.54 0.67
C LEU A 187 -3.22 -18.73 0.46
#